data_AF-A0A251RTA9-F1
#
_entry.id   AF-A0A251RTA9-F1
#
_cell.length_a   1.000
_cell.length_b   1.000
_cell.length_c   1.000
_cell.angle_alpha   90.00
_cell.angle_beta   90.00
_cell.angle_gamma   90.00
#
_symmetry.space_group_name_H-M   'P 1'
#
loop_
_entity.id
_entity.type
_entity.pdbx_description
1 polymer ?
#
loop_
_entity_poly.entity_id
_entity_poly.type
_entity_poly.pdbx_seq_one_letter_code
_entity_poly.pdbx_strand_id
1 'polypeptide(L)'
;MCFSEMWVKKSKVLKWIDAAVRLHVSELDVKAMLLELPLCLFTCRTLTKLRIDHDTQYEEVWECPSLVNLPFLKTLDIVVFKNPIVNAFKLIPGCPMLESLSLHVQCCNNEDDYIFNIATLKRLKLTFRKGLVVHTRVVLHVPNLEYLSIDGGSIFVMEDMPSLVEASVVFGDTKVDRWVEFLKRITGIKSLSIQYVSSFLMDFVVIVYFLKVFIFLVQTVTLFFVKGTIHFASACLSETQPLGTAKFLPYIS
;
A
#
# COMPACT_ATOMS: atom_id res chain seq x y z
N MET A 1 -1.71 -5.06 -21.66
CA MET A 1 -0.59 -4.39 -22.40
C MET A 1 0.17 -3.51 -21.41
N CYS A 2 1.51 -3.52 -21.43
CA CYS A 2 2.36 -2.69 -20.59
C CYS A 2 3.12 -1.70 -21.47
N PHE A 3 3.04 -0.41 -21.15
CA PHE A 3 3.80 0.64 -21.82
C PHE A 3 4.92 1.07 -20.89
N SER A 4 6.14 0.53 -20.98
CA SER A 4 7.26 0.93 -20.12
C SER A 4 8.44 1.46 -20.93
N GLU A 5 8.99 2.61 -20.51
CA GLU A 5 10.37 3.07 -20.80
C GLU A 5 10.73 3.43 -22.24
N MET A 6 9.76 3.92 -22.99
CA MET A 6 10.04 4.57 -24.27
C MET A 6 9.69 6.06 -24.14
N TRP A 7 10.57 6.94 -24.61
CA TRP A 7 10.30 8.39 -24.82
C TRP A 7 9.26 8.54 -25.95
N VAL A 8 8.07 8.02 -25.72
CA VAL A 8 6.95 8.02 -26.65
C VAL A 8 6.21 9.33 -26.43
N LYS A 9 5.98 10.07 -27.52
CA LYS A 9 5.15 11.27 -27.48
C LYS A 9 3.82 10.95 -26.79
N LYS A 10 3.40 11.78 -25.81
CA LYS A 10 2.09 11.70 -25.10
C LYS A 10 0.94 11.31 -26.04
N SER A 11 0.87 11.93 -27.21
CA SER A 11 -0.16 11.68 -28.23
C SER A 11 -0.22 10.25 -28.77
N LYS A 12 0.91 9.54 -28.83
CA LYS A 12 0.93 8.12 -29.25
C LYS A 12 0.42 7.21 -28.13
N VAL A 13 0.81 7.47 -26.88
CA VAL A 13 0.35 6.69 -25.72
C VAL A 13 -1.17 6.82 -25.55
N LEU A 14 -1.71 8.04 -25.70
CA LEU A 14 -3.17 8.26 -25.67
C LEU A 14 -3.91 7.48 -26.76
N LYS A 15 -3.37 7.43 -27.98
CA LYS A 15 -3.94 6.62 -29.08
C LYS A 15 -3.90 5.13 -28.78
N TRP A 16 -2.84 4.64 -28.15
CA TRP A 16 -2.73 3.24 -27.76
C TRP A 16 -3.70 2.87 -26.64
N ILE A 17 -3.90 3.74 -25.65
CA ILE A 17 -4.90 3.55 -24.61
C ILE A 17 -6.31 3.50 -25.24
N ASP A 18 -6.62 4.45 -26.12
CA ASP A 18 -7.91 4.48 -26.82
C ASP A 18 -8.14 3.21 -27.65
N ALA A 19 -7.12 2.77 -28.41
CA ALA A 19 -7.18 1.52 -29.16
C ALA A 19 -7.38 0.30 -28.24
N ALA A 20 -6.66 0.22 -27.12
CA ALA A 20 -6.82 -0.88 -26.16
C ALA A 20 -8.23 -0.92 -25.57
N VAL A 21 -8.79 0.24 -25.19
CA VAL A 21 -10.18 0.33 -24.71
C VAL A 21 -11.17 -0.12 -25.79
N ARG A 22 -11.00 0.29 -27.04
CA ARG A 22 -11.85 -0.16 -28.18
C ARG A 22 -11.74 -1.65 -28.46
N LEU A 23 -10.59 -2.25 -28.16
CA LEU A 23 -10.35 -3.68 -28.27
C LEU A 23 -10.85 -4.47 -27.05
N HIS A 24 -11.58 -3.83 -26.13
CA HIS A 24 -12.19 -4.49 -24.98
C HIS A 24 -11.20 -5.25 -24.09
N VAL A 25 -10.00 -4.71 -23.92
CA VAL A 25 -9.00 -5.32 -23.04
C VAL A 25 -9.54 -5.44 -21.61
N SER A 26 -9.18 -6.52 -20.94
CA SER A 26 -9.49 -6.75 -19.53
C SER A 26 -8.40 -6.24 -18.59
N GLU A 27 -7.16 -6.18 -19.06
CA GLU A 27 -6.02 -5.74 -18.26
C GLU A 27 -5.19 -4.68 -18.98
N LEU A 28 -4.97 -3.57 -18.29
CA LEU A 28 -4.17 -2.46 -18.80
C LEU A 28 -3.17 -1.96 -17.76
N ASP A 29 -1.94 -1.79 -18.20
CA ASP A 29 -0.85 -1.23 -17.42
C ASP A 29 -0.25 -0.04 -18.16
N VAL A 30 -0.37 1.13 -17.55
CA VAL A 30 0.03 2.42 -18.09
C VAL A 30 1.18 2.96 -17.25
N LYS A 31 2.42 2.79 -17.71
CA LYS A 31 3.61 3.39 -17.12
C LYS A 31 4.14 4.51 -18.02
N ALA A 32 3.57 5.70 -17.88
CA ALA A 32 3.91 6.82 -18.76
C ALA A 32 3.79 8.17 -18.05
N MET A 33 4.61 9.13 -18.48
CA MET A 33 4.53 10.53 -18.04
C MET A 33 3.33 11.21 -18.70
N LEU A 34 2.13 10.99 -18.16
CA LEU A 34 0.88 11.51 -18.70
C LEU A 34 0.19 12.41 -17.68
N LEU A 35 0.08 13.70 -18.02
CA LEU A 35 -0.70 14.67 -17.25
C LEU A 35 -2.21 14.42 -17.32
N GLU A 36 -2.66 13.77 -18.39
CA GLU A 36 -4.08 13.52 -18.64
C GLU A 36 -4.20 12.12 -19.22
N LEU A 37 -5.06 11.32 -18.59
CA LEU A 37 -5.47 10.03 -19.09
C LEU A 37 -6.81 10.18 -19.82
N PRO A 38 -7.05 9.44 -20.92
CA PRO A 38 -8.26 9.63 -21.72
C PRO A 38 -9.49 9.14 -20.96
N LEU A 39 -10.63 9.83 -21.09
CA LEU A 39 -11.90 9.48 -20.43
C LEU A 39 -12.38 8.05 -20.72
N CYS A 40 -12.04 7.52 -21.90
CA CYS A 40 -12.39 6.15 -22.28
C CYS A 40 -11.72 5.11 -21.36
N LEU A 41 -10.56 5.42 -20.78
CA LEU A 41 -9.92 4.57 -19.78
C LEU A 41 -10.80 4.40 -18.55
N PHE A 42 -11.34 5.50 -18.02
CA PHE A 42 -12.10 5.57 -16.77
C PHE A 42 -13.55 5.13 -16.90
N THR A 43 -14.01 4.84 -18.12
CA THR A 43 -15.38 4.38 -18.42
C THR A 43 -15.39 3.00 -19.08
N CYS A 44 -14.22 2.35 -19.18
CA CYS A 44 -14.08 1.05 -19.82
C CYS A 44 -14.71 -0.06 -18.98
N ARG A 45 -15.77 -0.67 -19.52
CA ARG A 45 -16.55 -1.72 -18.84
C ARG A 45 -15.96 -3.12 -18.96
N THR A 46 -14.83 -3.30 -19.62
CA THR A 46 -14.19 -4.62 -19.72
C THR A 46 -12.99 -4.76 -18.79
N LEU A 47 -12.48 -3.65 -18.26
CA LEU A 47 -11.31 -3.66 -17.39
C LEU A 47 -11.62 -4.35 -16.05
N THR A 48 -10.86 -5.40 -15.78
CA THR A 48 -10.81 -6.12 -14.49
C THR A 48 -9.54 -5.77 -13.71
N LYS A 49 -8.48 -5.34 -14.39
CA LYS A 49 -7.22 -4.90 -13.78
C LYS A 49 -6.66 -3.65 -14.45
N LEU A 50 -6.31 -2.66 -13.63
CA LEU A 50 -5.73 -1.40 -14.07
C LEU A 50 -4.51 -1.08 -13.22
N ARG A 51 -3.38 -0.82 -13.88
CA ARG A 51 -2.20 -0.22 -13.28
C ARG A 51 -1.92 1.13 -13.92
N ILE A 52 -1.74 2.15 -13.08
CA ILE A 52 -1.33 3.49 -13.49
C ILE A 52 -0.06 3.83 -12.70
N ASP A 53 1.05 3.94 -13.41
CA ASP A 53 2.36 4.22 -12.83
C ASP A 53 2.87 5.56 -13.37
N HIS A 54 2.72 6.59 -12.56
CA HIS A 54 3.18 7.94 -12.89
C HIS A 54 4.58 8.18 -12.31
N ASP A 55 5.57 7.69 -13.04
CA ASP A 55 6.99 7.84 -12.70
C ASP A 55 7.53 9.18 -13.21
N THR A 56 7.34 10.26 -12.45
CA THR A 56 7.95 11.55 -12.74
C THR A 56 8.66 12.10 -11.51
N GLN A 57 9.92 12.51 -11.66
CA GLN A 57 10.63 13.35 -10.69
C GLN A 57 10.13 14.80 -10.70
N TYR A 58 9.22 15.13 -11.62
CA TYR A 58 8.64 16.45 -11.81
C TYR A 58 7.37 16.61 -11.00
N GLU A 59 7.12 17.85 -10.58
CA GLU A 59 6.05 18.25 -9.68
C GLU A 59 4.62 18.08 -10.22
N GLU A 60 4.48 17.65 -11.47
CA GLU A 60 3.20 17.60 -12.16
C GLU A 60 2.39 16.37 -11.75
N VAL A 61 1.09 16.59 -11.52
CA VAL A 61 0.15 15.58 -11.02
C VAL A 61 -0.94 15.42 -12.06
N TRP A 62 -1.24 14.18 -12.43
CA TRP A 62 -2.42 13.92 -13.26
C TRP A 62 -3.69 14.09 -12.42
N GLU A 63 -4.70 14.69 -13.02
CA GLU A 63 -6.01 14.82 -12.39
C GLU A 63 -6.96 13.72 -12.89
N CYS A 64 -7.62 13.05 -11.97
CA CYS A 64 -8.67 12.12 -12.33
C CYS A 64 -9.90 12.90 -12.81
N PRO A 65 -10.53 12.50 -13.93
CA PRO A 65 -11.75 13.13 -14.39
C PRO A 65 -12.89 12.97 -13.38
N SER A 66 -13.91 13.82 -13.49
CA SER A 66 -15.09 13.81 -12.62
C SER A 66 -15.99 12.58 -12.81
N LEU A 67 -15.97 11.98 -14.01
CA LEU A 67 -16.77 10.80 -14.34
C LEU A 67 -15.87 9.56 -14.38
N VAL A 68 -16.03 8.69 -13.38
CA VAL A 68 -15.35 7.39 -13.30
C VAL A 68 -16.41 6.31 -13.15
N ASN A 69 -16.35 5.29 -14.00
CA ASN A 69 -17.22 4.14 -13.95
C ASN A 69 -16.50 2.91 -14.53
N LEU A 70 -15.90 2.13 -13.63
CA LEU A 70 -15.17 0.91 -13.92
C LEU A 70 -15.87 -0.28 -13.22
N PRO A 71 -17.04 -0.70 -13.72
CA PRO A 71 -17.97 -1.54 -12.96
C PRO A 71 -17.42 -2.94 -12.64
N PHE A 72 -16.45 -3.44 -13.41
CA PHE A 72 -15.88 -4.78 -13.23
C PHE A 72 -14.43 -4.76 -12.75
N LEU A 73 -13.90 -3.59 -12.39
CA LEU A 73 -12.51 -3.48 -11.95
C LEU A 73 -12.34 -4.12 -10.58
N LYS A 74 -11.51 -5.17 -10.54
CA LYS A 74 -11.21 -5.94 -9.33
C LYS A 74 -9.85 -5.59 -8.74
N THR A 75 -8.90 -5.22 -9.58
CA THR A 75 -7.53 -4.91 -9.16
C THR A 75 -7.10 -3.54 -9.66
N LEU A 76 -6.67 -2.69 -8.74
CA LEU A 76 -6.19 -1.34 -9.01
C LEU A 76 -4.81 -1.15 -8.37
N ASP A 77 -3.82 -0.81 -9.18
CA ASP A 77 -2.46 -0.46 -8.75
C ASP A 77 -2.14 0.96 -9.22
N ILE A 78 -1.86 1.86 -8.29
CA ILE A 78 -1.62 3.26 -8.59
C ILE A 78 -0.35 3.73 -7.91
N VAL A 79 0.56 4.28 -8.70
CA VAL A 79 1.71 5.04 -8.21
C VAL A 79 1.41 6.52 -8.45
N VAL A 80 1.43 7.30 -7.38
CA VAL A 80 1.17 8.74 -7.40
C VAL A 80 2.39 9.48 -6.85
N PHE A 81 2.74 10.60 -7.48
CA PHE A 81 3.89 11.39 -7.04
C PHE A 81 3.55 12.24 -5.82
N LYS A 82 2.44 13.00 -5.86
CA LYS A 82 1.99 13.89 -4.78
C LYS A 82 0.59 13.51 -4.27
N ASN A 83 -0.24 14.52 -3.98
CA ASN A 83 -1.55 14.41 -3.36
C ASN A 83 -2.44 13.34 -4.04
N PRO A 84 -2.72 12.21 -3.38
CA PRO A 84 -3.57 11.15 -3.93
C PRO A 84 -5.05 11.58 -4.08
N ILE A 85 -5.46 12.68 -3.43
CA ILE A 85 -6.86 13.12 -3.40
C ILE A 85 -7.36 13.53 -4.79
N VAL A 86 -6.50 14.19 -5.58
CA VAL A 86 -6.87 14.66 -6.91
C VAL A 86 -6.93 13.54 -7.96
N ASN A 87 -6.43 12.34 -7.62
CA ASN A 87 -6.34 11.21 -8.53
C ASN A 87 -6.95 9.92 -7.98
N ALA A 88 -6.23 9.18 -7.13
CA ALA A 88 -6.62 7.87 -6.61
C ALA A 88 -7.95 7.93 -5.87
N PHE A 89 -8.17 8.91 -4.99
CA PHE A 89 -9.43 9.02 -4.23
C PHE A 89 -10.63 9.46 -5.07
N LYS A 90 -10.41 10.05 -6.25
CA LYS A 90 -11.48 10.26 -7.24
C LYS A 90 -11.77 9.00 -8.07
N LEU A 91 -10.76 8.16 -8.29
CA LEU A 91 -10.87 6.93 -9.08
C LEU A 91 -11.53 5.78 -8.31
N ILE A 92 -11.14 5.59 -7.05
CA ILE A 92 -11.59 4.48 -6.21
C ILE A 92 -13.13 4.37 -6.11
N PRO A 93 -13.90 5.46 -5.87
CA PRO A 93 -15.36 5.38 -5.77
C PRO A 93 -16.06 4.90 -7.03
N GLY A 94 -15.43 5.04 -8.21
CA GLY A 94 -15.95 4.56 -9.49
C GLY A 94 -15.72 3.07 -9.73
N CYS A 95 -15.15 2.33 -8.78
CA CYS A 95 -14.76 0.92 -8.90
C CYS A 95 -15.55 0.03 -7.90
N PRO A 96 -16.84 -0.26 -8.14
CA PRO A 96 -17.71 -0.90 -7.16
C PRO A 96 -17.38 -2.38 -6.86
N MET A 97 -16.57 -3.04 -7.69
CA MET A 97 -16.16 -4.44 -7.52
C MET A 97 -14.70 -4.59 -7.07
N LEU A 98 -14.10 -3.53 -6.51
CA LEU A 98 -12.68 -3.51 -6.20
C LEU A 98 -12.33 -4.48 -5.06
N GLU A 99 -11.56 -5.53 -5.37
CA GLU A 99 -11.13 -6.57 -4.43
C GLU A 99 -9.68 -6.37 -3.97
N SER A 100 -8.83 -5.74 -4.79
CA SER A 100 -7.41 -5.52 -4.51
C SER A 100 -6.97 -4.10 -4.88
N LEU A 101 -6.39 -3.38 -3.91
CA LEU A 101 -5.88 -2.03 -4.07
C LEU A 101 -4.40 -1.96 -3.65
N SER A 102 -3.58 -1.39 -4.52
CA SER A 102 -2.20 -0.99 -4.25
C SER A 102 -2.08 0.51 -4.51
N LEU A 103 -1.69 1.27 -3.49
CA LEU A 103 -1.43 2.71 -3.59
C LEU A 103 -0.03 3.01 -3.09
N HIS A 104 0.80 3.56 -3.99
CA HIS A 104 2.15 3.99 -3.69
C HIS A 104 2.26 5.51 -3.87
N VAL A 105 2.39 6.24 -2.77
CA VAL A 105 2.58 7.70 -2.76
C VAL A 105 4.07 8.00 -2.61
N GLN A 106 4.67 8.64 -3.61
CA GLN A 106 6.12 8.90 -3.63
C GLN A 106 6.54 10.10 -2.75
N CYS A 107 5.74 11.17 -2.72
CA CYS A 107 6.03 12.41 -2.02
C CYS A 107 4.75 12.96 -1.36
N CYS A 108 4.54 12.62 -0.09
CA CYS A 108 3.37 13.05 0.67
C CYS A 108 3.69 14.36 1.43
N ASN A 109 3.16 15.49 0.95
CA ASN A 109 3.39 16.81 1.55
C ASN A 109 2.10 17.48 2.07
N ASN A 110 0.97 16.78 2.04
CA ASN A 110 -0.32 17.29 2.49
C ASN A 110 -0.66 16.78 3.90
N GLU A 111 -1.50 17.56 4.59
CA GLU A 111 -1.97 17.26 5.94
C GLU A 111 -3.35 16.58 5.95
N ASP A 112 -3.89 16.27 4.77
CA ASP A 112 -5.21 15.67 4.63
C ASP A 112 -5.23 14.24 5.18
N ASP A 113 -6.37 13.85 5.75
CA ASP A 113 -6.62 12.47 6.14
C ASP A 113 -7.03 11.63 4.92
N TYR A 114 -6.57 10.39 4.91
CA TYR A 114 -6.87 9.41 3.89
C TYR A 114 -7.88 8.39 4.39
N ILE A 115 -9.13 8.51 3.94
CA ILE A 115 -10.23 7.65 4.38
C ILE A 115 -10.52 6.61 3.31
N PHE A 116 -10.25 5.34 3.61
CA PHE A 116 -10.59 4.21 2.75
C PHE A 116 -11.89 3.57 3.23
N ASN A 117 -12.97 3.77 2.48
CA ASN A 117 -14.26 3.14 2.73
C ASN A 117 -14.62 2.21 1.57
N ILE A 118 -14.15 0.96 1.63
CA ILE A 118 -14.24 0.00 0.52
C ILE A 118 -14.60 -1.38 1.07
N ALA A 119 -15.90 -1.66 1.18
CA ALA A 119 -16.38 -2.91 1.76
C ALA A 119 -16.01 -4.16 0.94
N THR A 120 -15.81 -4.03 -0.37
CA THR A 120 -15.45 -5.16 -1.25
C THR A 120 -13.98 -5.57 -1.17
N LEU A 121 -13.15 -4.75 -0.52
CA LEU A 121 -11.71 -4.90 -0.56
C LEU A 121 -11.23 -6.07 0.29
N LYS A 122 -10.46 -6.96 -0.33
CA LYS A 122 -9.82 -8.12 0.32
C LYS A 122 -8.32 -7.92 0.50
N ARG A 123 -7.68 -7.18 -0.39
CA ARG A 123 -6.23 -6.93 -0.35
C ARG A 123 -5.92 -5.45 -0.44
N LEU A 124 -5.13 -4.96 0.50
CA LEU A 124 -4.69 -3.56 0.55
C LEU A 124 -3.18 -3.50 0.70
N LYS A 125 -2.53 -2.74 -0.19
CA LYS A 125 -1.12 -2.37 -0.09
C LYS A 125 -1.00 -0.86 -0.10
N LEU A 126 -0.39 -0.31 0.94
CA LEU A 126 -0.16 1.11 1.09
C LEU A 126 1.33 1.36 1.28
N THR A 127 1.91 2.17 0.41
CA THR A 127 3.28 2.63 0.56
C THR A 127 3.30 4.15 0.52
N PHE A 128 3.77 4.77 1.59
CA PHE A 128 3.96 6.21 1.69
C PHE A 128 5.44 6.51 1.86
N ARG A 129 6.10 6.91 0.78
CA ARG A 129 7.48 7.37 0.84
C ARG A 129 7.54 8.78 1.46
N LYS A 130 8.61 8.98 2.22
CA LYS A 130 8.79 10.08 3.18
C LYS A 130 8.76 11.45 2.48
N GLY A 131 7.71 12.24 2.75
CA GLY A 131 7.76 13.70 2.73
C GLY A 131 7.94 14.23 4.16
N LEU A 132 8.39 15.48 4.32
CA LEU A 132 8.83 16.08 5.59
C LEU A 132 7.73 16.22 6.68
N VAL A 133 6.49 15.78 6.43
CA VAL A 133 5.35 16.03 7.33
C VAL A 133 4.67 14.71 7.72
N VAL A 134 4.65 14.45 9.03
CA VAL A 134 4.46 13.13 9.66
C VAL A 134 3.05 13.01 10.31
N HIS A 135 2.07 13.73 9.76
CA HIS A 135 0.76 13.96 10.40
C HIS A 135 -0.46 13.40 9.64
N THR A 136 -0.31 12.95 8.39
CA THR A 136 -1.41 12.34 7.63
C THR A 136 -1.94 11.09 8.38
N ARG A 137 -3.23 11.09 8.71
CA ARG A 137 -3.90 9.91 9.25
C ARG A 137 -4.49 9.10 8.12
N VAL A 138 -4.33 7.79 8.20
CA VAL A 138 -4.96 6.83 7.28
C VAL A 138 -6.04 6.11 8.05
N VAL A 139 -7.30 6.37 7.69
CA VAL A 139 -8.48 5.75 8.29
C VAL A 139 -8.95 4.60 7.40
N LEU A 140 -9.05 3.40 7.95
CA LEU A 140 -9.40 2.19 7.21
C LEU A 140 -10.76 1.63 7.66
N HIS A 141 -11.78 1.78 6.79
CA HIS A 141 -13.11 1.16 6.88
C HIS A 141 -13.23 0.07 5.80
N VAL A 142 -12.63 -1.08 6.06
CA VAL A 142 -12.48 -2.20 5.10
C VAL A 142 -12.77 -3.55 5.80
N PRO A 143 -14.04 -3.84 6.13
CA PRO A 143 -14.43 -4.96 7.00
C PRO A 143 -14.08 -6.36 6.45
N ASN A 144 -13.97 -6.51 5.14
CA ASN A 144 -13.68 -7.77 4.45
C ASN A 144 -12.20 -7.92 4.08
N LEU A 145 -11.32 -7.10 4.66
CA LEU A 145 -9.90 -7.14 4.34
C LEU A 145 -9.26 -8.43 4.87
N GLU A 146 -8.63 -9.19 3.98
CA GLU A 146 -7.94 -10.46 4.28
C GLU A 146 -6.42 -10.26 4.36
N TYR A 147 -5.88 -9.30 3.59
CA TYR A 147 -4.45 -9.02 3.50
C TYR A 147 -4.18 -7.50 3.59
N LEU A 148 -3.28 -7.12 4.49
CA LEU A 148 -2.82 -5.75 4.66
C LEU A 148 -1.29 -5.68 4.51
N SER A 149 -0.80 -4.80 3.64
CA SER A 149 0.62 -4.42 3.60
C SER A 149 0.75 -2.93 3.78
N ILE A 150 1.58 -2.52 4.73
CA ILE A 150 1.86 -1.11 5.00
C ILE A 150 3.37 -0.89 4.96
N ASP A 151 3.78 0.14 4.24
CA ASP A 151 5.14 0.65 4.21
C ASP A 151 5.12 2.17 4.40
N GLY A 152 5.81 2.69 5.42
CA GLY A 152 5.93 4.12 5.70
C GLY A 152 5.42 4.55 7.09
N GLY A 153 5.69 5.81 7.47
CA GLY A 153 5.52 6.32 8.85
C GLY A 153 4.16 6.98 9.20
N SER A 154 3.12 6.76 8.39
CA SER A 154 1.78 7.35 8.58
C SER A 154 1.10 6.86 9.87
N ILE A 155 0.13 7.63 10.38
CA ILE A 155 -0.68 7.21 11.53
C ILE A 155 -1.87 6.41 11.01
N PHE A 156 -2.00 5.15 11.40
CA PHE A 156 -3.12 4.31 10.98
C PHE A 156 -4.20 4.30 12.05
N VAL A 157 -5.41 4.66 11.65
CA VAL A 157 -6.62 4.55 12.45
C VAL A 157 -7.48 3.49 11.80
N MET A 158 -7.79 2.45 12.57
CA MET A 158 -8.45 1.26 12.07
C MET A 158 -9.57 0.88 13.02
N GLU A 159 -10.70 0.51 12.44
CA GLU A 159 -11.74 -0.26 13.13
C GLU A 159 -11.34 -1.74 13.16
N ASP A 160 -12.14 -2.56 13.86
CA ASP A 160 -11.93 -3.99 13.91
C ASP A 160 -11.94 -4.59 12.50
N MET A 161 -10.92 -5.42 12.20
CA MET A 161 -10.77 -6.11 10.92
C MET A 161 -10.90 -7.63 11.14
N PRO A 162 -12.11 -8.14 11.36
CA PRO A 162 -12.32 -9.54 11.75
C PRO A 162 -11.90 -10.54 10.66
N SER A 163 -11.84 -10.10 9.40
CA SER A 163 -11.47 -10.92 8.25
C SER A 163 -9.96 -10.97 8.00
N LEU A 164 -9.16 -10.18 8.74
CA LEU A 164 -7.73 -10.05 8.46
C LEU A 164 -6.99 -11.34 8.79
N VAL A 165 -6.31 -11.90 7.79
CA VAL A 165 -5.56 -13.15 7.92
C VAL A 165 -4.06 -12.89 7.92
N GLU A 166 -3.62 -11.96 7.10
CA GLU A 166 -2.22 -11.68 6.85
C GLU A 166 -1.93 -10.19 6.93
N ALA A 167 -0.90 -9.82 7.68
CA ALA A 167 -0.40 -8.45 7.75
C ALA A 167 1.10 -8.42 7.46
N SER A 168 1.53 -7.45 6.67
CA SER A 168 2.93 -7.14 6.42
C SER A 168 3.19 -5.68 6.75
N VAL A 169 4.21 -5.43 7.55
CA VAL A 169 4.59 -4.08 7.97
C VAL A 169 6.05 -3.86 7.66
N VAL A 170 6.34 -2.80 6.90
CA VAL A 170 7.68 -2.32 6.64
C VAL A 170 7.83 -0.97 7.34
N PHE A 171 8.81 -0.87 8.24
CA PHE A 171 9.07 0.37 8.96
C PHE A 171 10.55 0.74 8.96
N GLY A 172 10.81 2.05 8.91
CA GLY A 172 12.15 2.61 9.09
C GLY A 172 12.30 3.34 10.41
N ASP A 173 13.21 4.32 10.46
CA ASP A 173 13.67 5.00 11.68
C ASP A 173 12.61 5.88 12.40
N THR A 174 11.35 5.82 11.99
CA THR A 174 10.28 6.66 12.53
C THR A 174 9.45 5.96 13.61
N LYS A 175 9.35 6.62 14.78
CA LYS A 175 8.36 6.48 15.88
C LYS A 175 7.74 5.08 16.04
N VAL A 176 8.54 4.17 16.58
CA VAL A 176 8.19 2.84 17.09
C VAL A 176 6.82 2.77 17.81
N ASP A 177 6.50 3.77 18.62
CA ASP A 177 5.28 3.78 19.45
C ASP A 177 4.00 3.68 18.60
N ARG A 178 4.00 4.26 17.39
CA ARG A 178 2.85 4.19 16.46
C ARG A 178 2.60 2.76 15.97
N TRP A 179 3.67 2.00 15.75
CA TRP A 179 3.57 0.60 15.33
C TRP A 179 3.08 -0.30 16.45
N VAL A 180 3.45 0.00 17.69
CA VAL A 180 2.93 -0.71 18.85
C VAL A 180 1.41 -0.52 18.96
N GLU A 181 0.90 0.69 18.77
CA GLU A 181 -0.54 0.94 18.74
C GLU A 181 -1.25 0.22 17.59
N PHE A 182 -0.64 0.21 16.40
CA PHE A 182 -1.15 -0.54 15.26
C PHE A 182 -1.23 -2.04 15.54
N LEU A 183 -0.15 -2.64 16.07
CA LEU A 183 -0.10 -4.07 16.37
C LEU A 183 -1.06 -4.48 17.49
N LYS A 184 -1.35 -3.58 18.44
CA LYS A 184 -2.39 -3.83 19.47
C LYS A 184 -3.80 -3.93 18.87
N ARG A 185 -4.06 -3.24 17.75
CA ARG A 185 -5.38 -3.25 17.09
C ARG A 185 -5.57 -4.47 16.19
N ILE A 186 -4.49 -5.06 15.72
CA ILE A 186 -4.55 -6.25 14.88
C ILE A 186 -4.55 -7.49 15.76
N THR A 187 -5.72 -8.11 15.91
CA THR A 187 -5.91 -9.34 16.67
C THR A 187 -6.36 -10.47 15.74
N GLY A 188 -6.07 -11.72 16.08
CA GLY A 188 -6.59 -12.90 15.34
C GLY A 188 -5.94 -13.22 13.98
N ILE A 189 -4.93 -12.47 13.54
CA ILE A 189 -4.23 -12.76 12.27
C ILE A 189 -3.41 -14.05 12.36
N LYS A 190 -3.30 -14.77 11.23
CA LYS A 190 -2.53 -16.03 11.14
C LYS A 190 -1.06 -15.79 10.82
N SER A 191 -0.77 -14.74 10.06
CA SER A 191 0.58 -14.41 9.63
C SER A 191 0.86 -12.93 9.81
N LEU A 192 1.99 -12.63 10.45
CA LEU A 192 2.53 -11.29 10.59
C LEU A 192 3.97 -11.28 10.09
N SER A 193 4.22 -10.47 9.05
CA SER A 193 5.56 -10.18 8.56
C SER A 193 5.97 -8.79 9.00
N ILE A 194 7.14 -8.68 9.62
CA ILE A 194 7.71 -7.41 10.05
C ILE A 194 9.07 -7.23 9.40
N GLN A 195 9.22 -6.13 8.68
CA GLN A 195 10.48 -5.74 8.05
C GLN A 195 10.93 -4.39 8.59
N TYR A 196 12.21 -4.33 8.97
CA TYR A 196 12.87 -3.08 9.32
C TYR A 196 13.81 -2.64 8.20
N VAL A 197 13.73 -1.36 7.85
CA VAL A 197 14.57 -0.73 6.82
C VAL A 197 15.26 0.50 7.44
N SER A 198 16.53 0.33 7.80
CA SER A 198 17.34 1.44 8.33
C SER A 198 17.83 2.35 7.21
N SER A 199 17.69 3.66 7.37
CA SER A 199 18.30 4.64 6.46
C SER A 199 19.71 5.05 6.88
N PHE A 200 20.18 4.61 8.06
CA PHE A 200 21.51 4.91 8.60
C PHE A 200 22.32 3.62 8.86
N LEU A 201 23.66 3.72 8.73
CA LEU A 201 24.57 2.72 9.27
C LEU A 201 24.35 2.66 10.79
N MET A 202 23.97 1.47 11.28
CA MET A 202 23.62 1.14 12.67
C MET A 202 24.26 2.03 13.75
N ASP A 203 23.52 3.01 14.27
CA ASP A 203 23.83 3.58 15.58
C ASP A 203 23.40 2.56 16.66
N PHE A 204 24.25 2.32 17.66
CA PHE A 204 23.98 1.42 18.80
C PHE A 204 22.61 1.65 19.47
N VAL A 205 22.13 2.89 19.39
CA VAL A 205 20.82 3.32 19.86
C VAL A 205 19.69 2.52 19.19
N VAL A 206 19.75 2.33 17.87
CA VAL A 206 18.75 1.60 17.07
C VAL A 206 18.70 0.12 17.44
N ILE A 207 19.85 -0.52 17.69
CA ILE A 207 19.91 -1.93 18.11
C ILE A 207 19.22 -2.11 19.47
N VAL A 208 19.47 -1.22 20.42
CA VAL A 208 18.81 -1.26 21.74
C VAL A 208 17.29 -1.05 21.61
N TYR A 209 16.85 -0.17 20.72
CA TYR A 209 15.42 0.00 20.45
C TYR A 209 14.80 -1.20 19.74
N PHE A 210 15.47 -1.78 18.75
CA PHE A 210 15.01 -3.00 18.09
C PHE A 210 14.91 -4.15 19.09
N LEU A 211 15.87 -4.31 19.99
CA LEU A 211 15.80 -5.25 21.11
C LEU A 211 14.65 -4.93 22.07
N LYS A 212 14.39 -3.67 22.40
CA LYS A 212 13.24 -3.29 23.25
C LYS A 212 11.91 -3.58 22.56
N VAL A 213 11.77 -3.28 21.28
CA VAL A 213 10.57 -3.59 20.48
C VAL A 213 10.42 -5.09 20.32
N PHE A 214 11.50 -5.81 20.04
CA PHE A 214 11.50 -7.25 19.95
C PHE A 214 11.14 -7.89 21.29
N ILE A 215 11.67 -7.41 22.41
CA ILE A 215 11.31 -7.88 23.76
C ILE A 215 9.86 -7.51 24.07
N PHE A 216 9.40 -6.30 23.77
CA PHE A 216 8.02 -5.88 23.98
C PHE A 216 7.05 -6.67 23.10
N LEU A 217 7.41 -6.93 21.85
CA LEU A 217 6.65 -7.78 20.94
C LEU A 217 6.66 -9.21 21.45
N VAL A 218 7.80 -9.79 21.81
CA VAL A 218 7.84 -11.12 22.41
C VAL A 218 6.97 -11.15 23.67
N GLN A 219 7.03 -10.18 24.56
CA GLN A 219 6.20 -10.18 25.78
C GLN A 219 4.70 -9.97 25.49
N THR A 220 4.34 -9.03 24.61
CA THR A 220 2.95 -8.67 24.31
C THR A 220 2.33 -9.68 23.34
N VAL A 221 3.03 -10.04 22.26
CA VAL A 221 2.61 -11.03 21.26
C VAL A 221 2.57 -12.44 21.86
N THR A 222 3.44 -12.83 22.80
CA THR A 222 3.30 -14.12 23.51
C THR A 222 2.03 -14.16 24.38
N LEU A 223 1.56 -13.02 24.88
CA LEU A 223 0.29 -12.90 25.62
C LEU A 223 -0.95 -12.88 24.70
N PHE A 224 -0.83 -12.47 23.44
CA PHE A 224 -1.96 -12.32 22.50
C PHE A 224 -2.05 -13.37 21.39
N PHE A 225 -0.97 -14.08 21.05
CA PHE A 225 -0.93 -15.01 19.91
C PHE A 225 -0.73 -16.46 20.34
N VAL A 226 -1.84 -17.19 20.44
CA VAL A 226 -1.85 -18.64 20.74
C VAL A 226 -1.64 -19.50 19.49
N LYS A 227 -1.56 -18.94 18.27
CA LYS A 227 -1.23 -19.69 17.02
C LYS A 227 -0.85 -18.75 15.86
N GLY A 228 0.42 -18.73 15.45
CA GLY A 228 0.89 -17.97 14.28
C GLY A 228 2.39 -18.11 14.01
N THR A 229 2.86 -17.72 12.81
CA THR A 229 4.30 -17.65 12.45
C THR A 229 4.68 -16.20 12.24
N ILE A 230 5.78 -15.76 12.86
CA ILE A 230 6.32 -14.40 12.69
C ILE A 230 7.61 -14.49 11.90
N HIS A 231 7.69 -13.73 10.81
CA HIS A 231 8.89 -13.60 9.98
C HIS A 231 9.53 -12.23 10.22
N PHE A 232 10.83 -12.24 10.52
CA PHE A 232 11.63 -11.02 10.70
C PHE A 232 12.66 -10.91 9.58
N ALA A 233 12.66 -9.78 8.88
CA ALA A 233 13.67 -9.45 7.88
C ALA A 233 14.25 -8.04 8.16
N SER A 234 15.56 -7.91 8.06
CA SER A 234 16.25 -6.62 8.02
C SER A 234 16.80 -6.43 6.61
N ALA A 235 16.54 -5.29 5.99
CA ALA A 235 17.14 -4.94 4.71
C ALA A 235 18.11 -3.77 4.90
N CYS A 236 19.41 -4.05 4.79
CA CYS A 236 20.42 -3.02 4.52
C CYS A 236 20.47 -2.78 3.01
N LEU A 237 20.74 -1.53 2.60
CA LEU A 237 20.84 -1.09 1.19
C LEU A 237 21.88 -1.83 0.32
N SER A 238 22.55 -2.87 0.84
CA SER A 238 23.49 -3.70 0.10
C SER A 238 23.26 -5.20 0.18
N GLU A 239 22.34 -5.73 0.99
CA GLU A 239 22.08 -7.19 1.07
C GLU A 239 20.81 -7.49 1.89
N THR A 240 19.90 -8.30 1.34
CA THR A 240 18.79 -8.90 2.10
C THR A 240 19.28 -10.18 2.76
N GLN A 241 19.48 -10.16 4.09
CA GLN A 241 19.71 -11.37 4.87
C GLN A 241 18.51 -11.66 5.79
N PRO A 242 17.90 -12.86 5.75
CA PRO A 242 16.81 -13.23 6.65
C PRO A 242 17.33 -13.36 8.08
N LEU A 243 16.72 -12.66 9.04
CA LEU A 243 17.18 -12.65 10.44
C LEU A 243 16.64 -13.86 11.25
N GLY A 244 15.71 -14.63 10.70
CA GLY A 244 15.21 -15.87 11.31
C GLY A 244 13.72 -16.09 11.12
N THR A 245 13.26 -17.30 11.42
CA THR A 245 11.83 -17.67 11.48
C THR A 245 11.54 -18.25 12.86
N ALA A 246 10.56 -17.69 13.57
CA ALA A 246 10.12 -18.23 14.86
C ALA A 246 8.81 -19.01 14.65
N LYS A 247 8.87 -20.33 14.83
CA LYS A 247 7.68 -21.20 14.92
C LYS A 247 7.46 -21.53 16.39
N PHE A 248 6.35 -21.06 16.98
CA PHE A 248 5.99 -21.44 18.34
C PHE A 248 5.10 -22.69 18.32
N LEU A 249 5.53 -23.74 19.04
CA LEU A 249 4.71 -24.92 19.31
C LEU A 249 3.73 -24.61 20.46
N PRO A 250 2.52 -25.22 20.47
CA PRO A 250 1.56 -24.99 21.53
C PRO A 250 2.10 -25.46 22.88
N TYR A 251 2.05 -24.60 23.90
CA TYR A 251 2.18 -25.04 25.29
C TYR A 251 0.87 -25.73 25.67
N ILE A 252 0.97 -27.02 25.98
CA ILE A 252 -0.12 -27.77 26.63
C ILE A 252 0.08 -27.58 28.13
N SER A 253 -0.80 -26.79 28.76
CA SER A 253 -1.23 -26.95 30.15
C SER A 253 -2.50 -26.16 30.38
#